data_AF-A0A7F5R6Y8-F1
#
_entry.id   AF-A0A7F5R6Y8-F1
#
_cell.length_a   1.000
_cell.length_b   1.000
_cell.length_c   1.000
_cell.angle_alpha   90.00
_cell.angle_beta   90.00
_cell.angle_gamma   90.00
#
_symmetry.space_group_name_H-M   'P 1'
#
loop_
_entity.id
_entity.type
_entity.pdbx_description
1 polymer ?
#
loop_
_entity_poly.entity_id
_entity_poly.type
_entity_poly.pdbx_seq_one_letter_code
_entity_poly.pdbx_strand_id
1 'polypeptide(L)' 'MVTREVENVKMALYESDWIGSRLRYQRLMLLTLTRLNRPLLFTCGKLMPLSKSTFISIVKTAYSAFNLLKRSNHY' A
#
# COMPACT_ATOMS: atom_id res chain seq x y z
N MET A 1 9.44 2.76 5.49
CA MET A 1 9.28 3.38 6.83
C MET A 1 8.00 4.21 6.88
N VAL A 2 7.79 5.15 5.93
CA VAL A 2 6.61 6.04 5.85
C VAL A 2 5.24 5.33 5.82
N THR A 3 5.11 4.15 5.20
CA THR A 3 3.83 3.41 5.18
C THR A 3 3.42 2.81 6.53
N ARG A 4 4.37 2.54 7.43
CA ARG A 4 4.06 2.00 8.77
C ARG A 4 3.48 3.08 9.67
N GLU A 5 4.02 4.29 9.58
CA GLU A 5 3.56 5.43 10.38
C GLU A 5 2.12 5.81 10.05
N VAL A 6 1.75 5.76 8.77
CA VAL A 6 0.37 6.03 8.31
C VAL A 6 -0.62 4.99 8.85
N GLU A 7 -0.24 3.72 8.92
CA GLU A 7 -1.08 2.66 9.47
C GLU A 7 -1.29 2.82 10.99
N ASN A 8 -0.22 3.19 11.72
CA ASN A 8 -0.31 3.47 13.16
C ASN A 8 -1.23 4.66 13.46
N VAL A 9 -1.10 5.75 12.69
CA VAL A 9 -1.97 6.94 12.84
C VAL A 9 -3.43 6.59 12.53
N LYS A 10 -3.67 5.73 11.53
CA LYS A 10 -5.02 5.28 11.17
C LYS A 10 -5.64 4.39 12.25
N MET A 11 -4.87 3.48 12.84
CA MET A 11 -5.28 2.68 14.01
C MET A 11 -5.62 3.58 15.19
N ALA A 12 -4.73 4.51 15.55
CA ALA A 12 -4.95 5.43 16.67
C ALA A 12 -6.19 6.33 16.45
N LEU A 13 -6.44 6.78 15.21
CA LEU A 13 -7.67 7.51 14.87
C LEU A 13 -8.92 6.62 15.02
N TYR A 14 -8.83 5.36 14.62
CA TYR A 14 -9.94 4.41 14.69
C TYR A 14 -10.30 4.06 16.14
N GLU A 15 -9.31 3.91 17.01
CA GLU A 15 -9.48 3.65 18.45
C GLU A 15 -9.89 4.88 19.27
N SER A 16 -9.79 6.09 18.70
CA SER A 16 -10.24 7.29 19.39
C SER A 16 -11.77 7.34 19.52
N ASP A 17 -12.29 7.95 20.59
CA ASP A 17 -13.74 8.07 20.82
C ASP A 17 -14.37 9.21 20.00
N TRP A 18 -14.30 9.09 18.67
CA TRP A 18 -14.83 10.09 17.75
C TRP A 18 -16.33 9.90 17.49
N ILE A 19 -16.88 8.71 17.75
CA ILE A 19 -18.30 8.37 17.53
C ILE A 19 -19.20 9.12 18.53
N GLY A 20 -18.73 9.44 19.74
CA GLY A 20 -19.46 10.28 20.71
C GLY A 20 -19.30 11.80 20.50
N SER A 21 -18.43 12.22 19.58
CA SER A 21 -18.06 13.63 19.43
C SER A 21 -19.02 14.45 18.55
N ARG A 22 -18.72 15.75 18.37
CA ARG A 22 -19.50 16.65 17.51
C ARG A 22 -19.55 16.14 16.05
N LEU A 23 -20.71 16.28 15.40
CA LEU A 23 -20.93 15.84 14.01
C LEU A 23 -19.88 16.38 13.01
N ARG A 24 -19.37 17.59 13.23
CA ARG A 24 -18.30 18.19 12.42
C ARG A 24 -16.98 17.43 12.55
N TYR A 25 -16.65 16.99 13.76
CA TYR A 25 -15.44 16.23 14.04
C TYR A 25 -15.55 14.82 13.44
N GLN A 26 -16.70 14.16 13.57
CA GLN A 26 -16.95 12.87 12.93
C GLN A 26 -16.78 12.90 11.41
N ARG A 27 -17.33 13.93 10.75
CA ARG A 27 -17.18 14.12 9.30
C ARG A 27 -15.73 14.33 8.89
N LEU A 28 -15.00 15.15 9.66
CA LEU A 28 -13.56 15.31 9.46
C LEU A 28 -12.84 13.98 9.63
N MET A 29 -13.09 13.25 10.71
CA MET A 29 -12.50 11.93 11.00
C MET A 29 -12.72 10.94 9.86
N LEU A 30 -13.96 10.81 9.39
CA LEU A 30 -14.32 9.96 8.24
C LEU A 30 -13.59 10.38 6.97
N LEU A 31 -13.49 11.68 6.70
CA LEU A 31 -12.80 12.19 5.53
C LEU A 31 -11.30 11.90 5.61
N THR A 32 -10.68 12.08 6.78
CA THR A 32 -9.27 11.76 7.03
C THR A 32 -9.02 10.26 6.90
N LEU A 33 -9.84 9.41 7.53
CA LEU A 33 -9.78 7.95 7.40
C LEU A 33 -9.93 7.53 5.94
N THR A 34 -10.88 8.07 5.20
CA THR A 34 -11.09 7.75 3.77
C THR A 34 -9.89 8.13 2.91
N ARG A 35 -9.21 9.25 3.23
CA ARG A 35 -8.00 9.70 2.54
C ARG A 35 -6.78 8.86 2.91
N LEU A 36 -6.65 8.44 4.16
CA LEU A 36 -5.58 7.54 4.64
C LEU A 36 -5.79 6.09 4.16
N ASN A 37 -7.04 5.68 3.96
CA ASN A 37 -7.40 4.35 3.45
C ASN A 37 -7.30 4.26 1.92
N ARG A 38 -7.13 5.38 1.21
CA ARG A 38 -6.64 5.32 -0.17
C ARG A 38 -5.15 4.99 -0.07
N PRO A 39 -4.72 3.77 -0.46
CA PRO A 39 -3.30 3.55 -0.62
C PRO A 39 -2.85 4.59 -1.63
N LEU A 40 -1.68 5.19 -1.38
CA LEU A 40 -0.91 5.95 -2.36
C LEU A 40 -0.57 4.97 -3.49
N LEU A 41 -1.58 4.66 -4.29
CA LEU A 41 -1.52 3.91 -5.52
C LEU A 41 -0.83 4.87 -6.48
N PHE A 42 0.50 4.93 -6.36
CA PHE A 42 1.35 5.37 -7.44
C PHE A 42 1.03 4.46 -8.61
N THR A 43 0.05 4.89 -9.40
CA THR A 43 -0.47 4.14 -10.52
C THR A 43 0.49 4.49 -11.64
N CYS A 44 1.56 3.72 -11.79
CA CYS A 44 2.43 3.90 -12.93
C CYS A 44 1.64 3.49 -14.18
N GLY A 45 1.26 4.49 -14.99
CA GLY A 45 0.65 4.28 -16.30
C GLY A 45 -0.63 3.44 -16.32
N LYS A 46 -1.55 3.61 -15.35
CA LYS A 46 -2.90 2.97 -15.38
C LYS A 46 -2.92 1.43 -15.30
N LEU A 47 -1.78 0.76 -15.10
CA LEU A 47 -1.65 -0.69 -15.27
C LEU A 47 -1.60 -1.49 -13.98
N MET A 48 -0.93 -1.05 -12.90
CA MET A 48 -0.84 -1.84 -11.67
C MET A 48 -0.67 -1.00 -10.39
N PRO A 49 -1.34 -1.38 -9.28
CA PRO A 49 -0.98 -0.93 -7.94
C PRO A 49 0.50 -1.21 -7.66
N LEU A 50 1.29 -0.19 -7.34
CA LEU A 50 2.60 -0.38 -6.69
C LEU A 50 2.40 -0.85 -5.25
N SER A 51 1.94 -2.09 -5.10
CA SER A 51 1.89 -2.79 -3.82
C SER A 51 3.20 -3.56 -3.61
N LYS A 52 3.54 -3.85 -2.35
CA LYS A 52 4.68 -4.72 -1.99
C LYS A 52 4.65 -6.06 -2.74
N SER A 53 3.45 -6.60 -2.98
CA SER A 53 3.24 -7.83 -3.72
C SER A 53 3.67 -7.71 -5.19
N THR A 54 3.32 -6.62 -5.86
CA THR A 54 3.67 -6.37 -7.26
C THR A 54 5.18 -6.24 -7.44
N PHE A 55 5.86 -5.53 -6.54
CA PHE A 55 7.32 -5.42 -6.57
C PHE A 55 8.00 -6.78 -6.42
N ILE A 56 7.54 -7.60 -5.45
CA ILE A 56 8.05 -8.96 -5.26
C ILE A 56 7.78 -9.82 -6.50
N SER A 57 6.62 -9.68 -7.12
CA SER A 57 6.27 -10.40 -8.35
C SER A 57 7.22 -10.06 -9.50
N ILE A 58 7.50 -8.77 -9.73
CA ILE A 58 8.44 -8.31 -10.75
C ILE A 58 9.85 -8.89 -10.50
N VAL A 59 10.33 -8.80 -9.26
CA VAL A 59 11.66 -9.33 -8.89
C VAL A 59 11.73 -10.85 -9.09
N LYS A 60 10.68 -11.59 -8.69
CA LYS A 60 10.60 -13.04 -8.92
C LYS A 60 10.62 -13.38 -10.39
N THR A 61 9.86 -12.67 -11.22
CA THR A 61 9.82 -12.90 -12.67
C THR A 61 11.17 -12.62 -13.32
N ALA A 62 11.83 -11.52 -12.96
CA ALA A 62 13.17 -11.19 -13.44
C ALA A 62 14.20 -12.26 -13.03
N TYR A 63 14.13 -12.75 -11.80
CA TYR A 63 15.02 -13.80 -11.30
C TYR A 63 14.76 -15.15 -11.97
N SER A 64 13.49 -15.52 -12.19
CA SER A 64 13.12 -16.72 -12.94
C SER A 64 13.62 -16.65 -14.39
N ALA A 65 13.45 -15.52 -15.06
CA ALA A 65 13.96 -15.30 -16.41
C ALA A 65 15.50 -15.40 -16.45
N PHE A 66 16.19 -14.79 -15.47
CA PHE A 66 17.64 -14.89 -15.33
C PHE A 66 18.11 -16.34 -15.13
N ASN A 67 17.44 -17.11 -14.27
CA ASN A 67 17.77 -18.51 -14.04
C ASN A 67 17.52 -19.40 -15.27
N LEU A 68 16.46 -19.12 -16.03
CA LEU A 68 16.19 -19.83 -17.29
C LEU A 68 17.30 -19.56 -18.32
N LEU A 69 17.70 -18.29 -18.47
CA LEU A 69 18.81 -17.92 -19.35
C LEU A 69 20.13 -18.53 -18.88
N LYS A 70 20.42 -18.48 -17.58
CA LYS A 70 21.62 -19.11 -17.00
C LYS A 70 21.63 -20.62 -17.24
N ARG A 71 20.49 -21.30 -17.08
CA ARG A 71 20.37 -22.74 -17.34
C ARG A 71 20.55 -23.07 -18.82
N SER A 72 20.04 -22.22 -19.71
CA SER A 72 20.25 -22.35 -21.16
C SER A 72 21.71 -22.14 -21.57
N ASN A 73 22.45 -21.31 -20.85
CA ASN A 73 23.85 -20.98 -21.13
C ASN A 73 24.85 -22.00 -20.52
N HIS A 74 24.34 -23.06 -19.87
CA HIS A 74 25.11 -24.17 -19.31
C HIS A 74 24.99 -25.46 -20.15
N TYR A 75 24.69 -25.33 -21.44
CA TYR A 75 24.90 -26.36 -22.47
C TYR A 75 25.96 -25.89 -23.47
#